data_AF-A0A951GDJ6-F1
#
_entry.id   AF-A0A951GDJ6-F1
#
_cell.length_a   1.000
_cell.length_b   1.000
_cell.length_c   1.000
_cell.angle_alpha   90.00
_cell.angle_beta   90.00
_cell.angle_gamma   90.00
#
_symmetry.space_group_name_H-M   'P 1'
#
loop_
_entity.id
_entity.type
_entity.pdbx_description
1 polymer ?
#
loop_
_entity_poly.entity_id
_entity_poly.type
_entity_poly.pdbx_seq_one_letter_code
_entity_poly.pdbx_strand_id
1 'polypeptide(L)'
;MIDLETLETAAALVHRVMPPTPQYCWPLLSRRLGAELWVKHENHTPIGAFKIRGGLVYLDAVRRSQPKIRGIVTATTGNHGQSIALAAARLGLDATIVVP
;
A
#
# COMPACT_ATOMS: atom_id res chain seq x y z
N MET A 1 11.33 16.62 -0.46
CA MET A 1 9.98 17.11 -0.78
C MET A 1 9.34 16.03 -1.64
N ILE A 2 8.07 15.66 -1.42
CA ILE A 2 7.40 14.69 -2.32
C ILE A 2 7.00 15.46 -3.57
N ASP A 3 7.54 15.08 -4.72
CA ASP A 3 7.21 15.64 -6.04
C ASP A 3 6.55 14.60 -6.95
N LEU A 4 6.17 15.03 -8.16
CA LEU A 4 5.50 14.19 -9.13
C LEU A 4 6.34 12.97 -9.51
N GLU A 5 7.64 13.16 -9.75
CA GLU A 5 8.57 12.09 -10.14
C GLU A 5 8.67 11.01 -9.04
N THR A 6 8.73 11.44 -7.77
CA THR A 6 8.71 10.54 -6.62
C THR A 6 7.42 9.72 -6.58
N LEU A 7 6.27 10.34 -6.86
CA LEU A 7 4.98 9.65 -6.90
C LEU A 7 4.87 8.67 -8.05
N GLU A 8 5.36 9.01 -9.24
CA GLU A 8 5.37 8.14 -10.42
C GLU A 8 6.27 6.92 -10.21
N THR A 9 7.45 7.13 -9.61
CA THR A 9 8.35 6.04 -9.22
C THR A 9 7.69 5.10 -8.21
N ALA A 10 7.02 5.65 -7.20
CA ALA A 10 6.27 4.87 -6.21
C ALA A 10 5.11 4.09 -6.86
N ALA A 11 4.37 4.71 -7.79
CA ALA A 11 3.29 4.07 -8.51
C ALA A 11 3.80 2.90 -9.38
N ALA A 12 4.91 3.09 -10.09
CA ALA A 12 5.54 2.04 -10.88
C ALA A 12 5.97 0.85 -10.02
N LEU A 13 6.54 1.09 -8.84
CA LEU A 13 6.89 0.03 -7.90
C LEU A 13 5.65 -0.75 -7.44
N VAL A 14 4.60 -0.05 -7.03
CA VAL A 14 3.35 -0.67 -6.58
C VAL A 14 2.69 -1.50 -7.68
N HIS A 15 2.69 -1.00 -8.92
CA HIS A 15 2.09 -1.69 -10.06
C HIS A 15 2.82 -2.96 -10.52
N ARG A 16 4.08 -3.16 -10.09
CA ARG A 16 4.77 -4.47 -10.26
C ARG A 16 4.19 -5.55 -9.35
N VAL A 17 3.50 -5.16 -8.28
CA VAL A 17 3.01 -6.07 -7.24
C VAL A 17 1.51 -6.27 -7.30
N MET A 18 0.75 -5.25 -7.66
CA MET A 18 -0.71 -5.30 -7.75
C MET A 18 -1.23 -4.42 -8.89
N PRO A 19 -2.31 -4.83 -9.58
CA PRO A 19 -2.93 -4.00 -10.61
C PRO A 19 -3.59 -2.75 -10.00
N PRO A 20 -3.90 -1.73 -10.81
CA PRO A 20 -4.76 -0.64 -10.39
C PRO A 20 -6.09 -1.16 -9.84
N THR A 21 -6.55 -0.57 -8.73
CA THR A 21 -7.83 -0.94 -8.12
C THR A 21 -8.99 -0.33 -8.93
N PRO A 22 -10.15 -1.01 -8.99
CA PRO A 22 -11.31 -0.48 -9.68
C PRO A 22 -11.72 0.89 -9.16
N GLN A 23 -12.28 1.71 -10.05
CA GLN A 23 -12.96 2.93 -9.68
C GLN A 23 -14.23 3.09 -10.50
N TYR A 24 -15.32 3.40 -9.85
CA TYR A 24 -16.63 3.51 -10.48
C TYR A 24 -17.30 4.81 -10.08
N CYS A 25 -17.89 5.50 -11.04
CA CYS A 25 -18.89 6.52 -10.74
C CYS A 25 -20.11 5.81 -10.12
N TRP A 26 -20.49 6.16 -8.89
CA TRP A 26 -21.42 5.38 -8.10
C TRP A 26 -22.83 6.00 -8.09
N PRO A 27 -23.81 5.47 -8.84
CA PRO A 27 -25.04 6.21 -9.15
C PRO A 27 -25.86 6.62 -7.93
N LEU A 28 -25.96 5.76 -6.92
CA LEU A 28 -26.71 6.05 -5.69
C LEU A 28 -26.07 7.18 -4.87
N LEU A 29 -24.74 7.26 -4.86
CA LEU A 29 -24.02 8.30 -4.14
C LEU A 29 -24.06 9.62 -4.93
N SER A 30 -23.88 9.54 -6.25
CA SER A 30 -23.98 10.71 -7.12
C SER A 30 -25.35 11.39 -7.00
N ARG A 31 -26.44 10.61 -7.00
CA ARG A 31 -27.80 11.14 -6.77
C ARG A 31 -27.97 11.78 -5.40
N ARG A 32 -27.43 11.15 -4.35
CA ARG A 32 -27.54 11.65 -2.97
C ARG A 32 -26.78 12.97 -2.76
N LEU A 33 -25.67 13.15 -3.47
CA LEU A 33 -24.84 14.36 -3.34
C LEU A 33 -25.17 15.44 -4.38
N GLY A 34 -25.94 15.12 -5.42
CA GLY A 34 -26.18 16.03 -6.54
C GLY A 34 -24.92 16.34 -7.36
N ALA A 35 -23.92 15.45 -7.33
CA ALA A 35 -22.63 15.62 -8.00
C ALA A 35 -22.11 14.27 -8.53
N GLU A 36 -21.18 14.30 -9.50
CA GLU A 36 -20.50 13.09 -9.96
C GLU A 36 -19.54 12.58 -8.87
N LEU A 37 -19.84 11.41 -8.27
CA LEU A 37 -18.98 10.80 -7.26
C LEU A 37 -18.36 9.50 -7.77
N TRP A 38 -17.03 9.41 -7.64
CA TRP A 38 -16.25 8.22 -7.92
C TRP A 38 -15.82 7.53 -6.62
N VAL A 39 -15.99 6.20 -6.56
CA VAL A 39 -15.48 5.37 -5.46
C VAL A 39 -14.22 4.65 -5.92
N LYS A 40 -13.10 4.85 -5.21
CA LYS A 40 -11.84 4.12 -5.43
C LYS A 40 -11.79 2.90 -4.52
N HIS A 41 -11.79 1.71 -5.12
CA HIS A 41 -11.95 0.45 -4.40
C HIS A 41 -10.63 -0.13 -3.86
N GLU A 42 -9.99 0.58 -2.93
CA GLU A 42 -8.78 0.08 -2.22
C GLU A 42 -9.04 -1.15 -1.35
N ASN A 43 -10.30 -1.52 -1.16
CA ASN A 43 -10.70 -2.78 -0.52
C ASN A 43 -10.48 -4.02 -1.40
N HIS A 44 -10.09 -3.86 -2.67
CA HIS A 44 -9.76 -4.96 -3.58
C HIS A 44 -8.24 -5.18 -3.75
N THR A 45 -7.42 -4.59 -2.86
CA THR A 45 -5.98 -4.88 -2.85
C THR A 45 -5.72 -6.27 -2.24
N PRO A 46 -4.51 -6.85 -2.38
CA PRO A 46 -4.17 -8.14 -1.79
C PRO A 46 -4.35 -8.24 -0.26
N ILE A 47 -4.42 -7.11 0.44
CA ILE A 47 -4.67 -7.05 1.89
C ILE A 47 -6.03 -6.40 2.24
N GLY A 48 -6.88 -6.16 1.25
CA GLY A 48 -8.16 -5.46 1.44
C GLY A 48 -8.04 -4.01 1.90
N ALA A 49 -6.87 -3.39 1.75
CA ALA A 49 -6.62 -2.02 2.19
C ALA A 49 -5.51 -1.32 1.39
N PHE A 50 -5.59 0.01 1.31
CA PHE A 50 -4.60 0.85 0.62
C PHE A 50 -3.18 0.77 1.21
N LYS A 51 -3.05 0.34 2.47
CA LYS A 51 -1.79 0.40 3.23
C LYS A 51 -0.66 -0.38 2.57
N ILE A 52 -0.98 -1.44 1.80
CA ILE A 52 -0.02 -2.23 1.02
C ILE A 52 0.91 -1.35 0.18
N ARG A 53 0.37 -0.27 -0.41
CA ARG A 53 1.14 0.65 -1.26
C ARG A 53 2.31 1.27 -0.50
N GLY A 54 2.03 1.77 0.70
CA GLY A 54 3.04 2.38 1.56
C GLY A 54 4.08 1.36 2.04
N GLY A 55 3.65 0.15 2.44
CA GLY A 55 4.59 -0.88 2.89
C GLY A 55 5.55 -1.33 1.79
N LEU A 56 5.07 -1.46 0.55
CA LEU A 56 5.92 -1.79 -0.60
C LEU A 56 6.96 -0.68 -0.86
N VAL A 57 6.52 0.57 -0.96
CA VAL A 57 7.42 1.72 -1.22
C VAL A 57 8.43 1.89 -0.10
N TYR A 58 7.99 1.78 1.15
CA TYR A 58 8.85 1.94 2.31
C TYR A 58 9.91 0.84 2.39
N LEU A 59 9.52 -0.43 2.31
CA LEU A 59 10.50 -1.51 2.43
C LEU A 59 11.44 -1.62 1.24
N ASP A 60 11.00 -1.26 0.03
CA ASP A 60 11.89 -1.12 -1.12
C ASP A 60 12.98 -0.06 -0.86
N ALA A 61 12.60 1.11 -0.33
CA ALA A 61 13.55 2.16 0.03
C ALA A 61 14.50 1.74 1.17
N VAL A 62 13.97 1.05 2.19
CA VAL A 62 14.79 0.50 3.29
C VAL A 62 15.78 -0.53 2.76
N ARG A 63 15.35 -1.46 1.88
CA ARG A 63 16.24 -2.47 1.31
C ARG A 63 17.34 -1.85 0.44
N ARG A 64 17.03 -0.81 -0.32
CA ARG A 64 18.03 -0.06 -1.12
C ARG A 64 19.04 0.69 -0.26
N SER A 65 18.57 1.36 0.80
CA SER A 65 19.45 2.15 1.69
C SER A 65 20.22 1.29 2.70
N GLN A 66 19.69 0.12 3.06
CA GLN A 66 20.29 -0.81 4.03
C GLN A 66 20.32 -2.24 3.47
N PRO A 67 21.20 -2.55 2.50
CA PRO A 67 21.22 -3.85 1.82
C PRO A 67 21.42 -5.06 2.76
N LYS A 68 22.07 -4.84 3.92
CA LYS A 68 22.36 -5.83 4.95
C LYS A 68 21.25 -6.01 5.99
N ILE A 69 20.14 -5.27 5.89
CA ILE A 69 19.02 -5.42 6.82
C ILE A 69 18.48 -6.85 6.74
N ARG A 70 18.21 -7.45 7.91
CA ARG A 70 17.72 -8.84 8.01
C ARG A 70 16.24 -8.92 8.34
N GLY A 71 15.69 -7.88 8.97
CA GLY A 71 14.28 -7.85 9.31
C GLY A 71 13.79 -6.48 9.76
N ILE A 72 12.50 -6.41 10.03
CA ILE A 72 11.81 -5.21 10.48
C ILE A 72 10.83 -5.52 11.61
N VAL A 73 10.57 -4.53 12.45
CA VAL A 73 9.54 -4.57 13.49
C VAL A 73 8.58 -3.39 13.32
N THR A 74 7.28 -3.64 13.49
CA THR A 74 6.26 -2.57 13.56
C THR A 74 5.16 -2.94 14.55
N ALA A 75 4.45 -1.94 15.07
CA ALA A 75 3.28 -2.12 15.92
C ALA A 75 2.02 -1.62 15.19
N THR A 76 0.91 -2.36 15.27
CA THR A 76 -0.32 -2.04 14.55
C THR A 76 -1.56 -2.73 15.11
N THR A 77 -2.74 -2.19 14.80
CA THR A 77 -4.03 -2.80 15.07
C THR A 77 -4.62 -3.57 13.87
N GLY A 78 -3.93 -3.64 12.72
CA GLY A 78 -4.47 -4.36 11.55
C GLY A 78 -3.71 -4.10 10.25
N ASN A 79 -4.33 -3.39 9.29
CA ASN A 79 -3.90 -3.26 7.88
C ASN A 79 -2.42 -2.89 7.68
N HIS A 80 -1.79 -2.15 8.60
CA HIS A 80 -0.36 -1.81 8.46
C HIS A 80 0.52 -3.04 8.70
N GLY A 81 0.18 -3.89 9.66
CA GLY A 81 0.88 -5.16 9.90
C GLY A 81 0.84 -6.07 8.69
N GLN A 82 -0.35 -6.26 8.09
CA GLN A 82 -0.50 -7.03 6.86
C GLN A 82 0.32 -6.44 5.70
N SER A 83 0.32 -5.12 5.57
CA SER A 83 1.12 -4.41 4.57
C SER A 83 2.62 -4.66 4.73
N ILE A 84 3.16 -4.56 5.96
CA ILE A 84 4.59 -4.76 6.22
C ILE A 84 4.96 -6.23 6.08
N ALA A 85 4.14 -7.14 6.60
CA ALA A 85 4.37 -8.58 6.47
C ALA A 85 4.45 -9.00 4.99
N LEU A 86 3.50 -8.56 4.16
CA LEU A 86 3.48 -8.87 2.74
C LEU A 86 4.69 -8.29 1.99
N ALA A 87 5.09 -7.06 2.31
CA ALA A 87 6.24 -6.42 1.68
C ALA A 87 7.57 -7.06 2.12
N ALA A 88 7.70 -7.43 3.39
CA ALA A 88 8.89 -8.09 3.94
C ALA A 88 9.09 -9.47 3.34
N ALA A 89 8.01 -10.26 3.24
CA ALA A 89 8.04 -11.58 2.60
C ALA A 89 8.54 -11.51 1.14
N ARG A 90 8.12 -10.49 0.37
CA ARG A 90 8.60 -10.28 -1.01
C ARG A 90 10.08 -9.96 -1.11
N LEU A 91 10.67 -9.37 -0.07
CA LEU A 91 12.07 -8.99 -0.03
C LEU A 91 12.94 -10.00 0.73
N GLY A 92 12.36 -11.12 1.22
CA GLY A 92 13.06 -12.10 2.03
C GLY A 92 13.57 -11.52 3.36
N LEU A 93 12.81 -10.62 3.98
CA LEU A 93 13.11 -10.02 5.28
C LEU A 93 12.23 -10.65 6.37
N ASP A 94 12.79 -10.84 7.56
CA ASP A 94 12.01 -11.22 8.73
C ASP A 94 11.11 -10.05 9.16
N ALA A 95 9.86 -10.33 9.53
CA ALA A 95 8.93 -9.30 9.99
C ALA A 95 8.33 -9.68 11.35
N THR A 96 8.56 -8.82 12.35
CA THR A 96 7.88 -8.90 13.64
C THR A 96 6.75 -7.88 13.68
N ILE A 97 5.51 -8.36 13.77
CA ILE A 97 4.32 -7.51 13.85
C ILE A 97 3.77 -7.58 15.27
N VAL A 98 3.86 -6.49 16.01
CA VAL A 98 3.28 -6.36 17.35
C VAL A 98 1.83 -5.90 17.22
N VAL A 99 0.90 -6.68 17.77
CA VAL A 99 -0.54 -6.39 17.79
C VAL A 99 -1.03 -6.27 19.23
N PRO A 100 -2.08 -5.47 19.52
CA PRO A 100 -2.75 -5.49 20.82
C PRO A 100 -3.54 -6.78 21.05
#